data_AF-A0A7W0T5A8-F1
#
_entry.id   AF-A0A7W0T5A8-F1
#
_cell.length_a   1.000
_cell.length_b   1.000
_cell.length_c   1.000
_cell.angle_alpha   90.00
_cell.angle_beta   90.00
_cell.angle_gamma   90.00
#
_symmetry.space_group_name_H-M   'P 1'
#
loop_
_entity.id
_entity.type
_entity.pdbx_description
1 polymer ?
#
loop_
_entity_poly.entity_id
_entity_poly.type
_entity_poly.pdbx_seq_one_letter_code
_entity_poly.pdbx_strand_id
1 'polypeptide(L)'
;MRSACLVLVAVGALACVPDRYRCTNDLQCDLGEGGRCERDGLCTQHDLACPTQRRYSAHAGEQTGTCFDDRQVPLNACAGGQPPVLPEGCLATVCERLPYCCGVAWTDACVQLAQEACTARCDTRIAITAIRGVNTELWDVRWTGEKFSVTRVTTLGAPLAWVAPAPATLEPRLAGTTPTTLVIGETSIAIAADRSYQSITSIGVDRDGRDTIVAGYQQTQSGTHAIEIVKLESGTVREAAFPASQNLTWGDRNRDGFPDGIVKNGVQYSFLDNLEDGAHVRTLANQATGNLTGGPTPGAPGTRAIDWLDLDGDHLLDLAVFGASLRIHTSPDVLRDTPNHELDCDPPSTARPCMAEAEPDLERASYGGAALPTVDGASLVISVFPGRRLYRARRSGDGISVDPLRLPGDACNCAATCTNCPGGNCSCTYDCSSCATIAAVVVRDLDGDQRLDIVAIDARLQIYTAFARDNYAFGAVPTIIPTPATQPLNVVNVSVSGAPLP
;
A
#
# COMPACT_ATOMS: atom_id res chain seq x y z
N MET A 1 57.94 -16.31 -65.97
CA MET A 1 57.43 -16.16 -64.58
C MET A 1 56.85 -14.76 -64.45
N ARG A 2 55.52 -14.62 -64.54
CA ARG A 2 54.80 -13.37 -64.27
C ARG A 2 53.74 -13.71 -63.22
N SER A 3 53.98 -13.27 -61.99
CA SER A 3 53.02 -13.43 -60.89
C SER A 3 51.95 -12.35 -61.01
N ALA A 4 50.72 -12.78 -61.27
CA ALA A 4 49.54 -11.93 -61.19
C ALA A 4 49.08 -11.85 -59.73
N CYS A 5 49.07 -10.63 -59.18
CA CYS A 5 48.56 -10.32 -57.85
C CYS A 5 47.04 -10.12 -57.97
N LEU A 6 46.26 -11.06 -57.43
CA LEU A 6 44.81 -11.00 -57.40
C LEU A 6 44.38 -10.16 -56.18
N VAL A 7 44.02 -8.90 -56.41
CA VAL A 7 43.43 -8.03 -55.39
C VAL A 7 41.94 -8.36 -55.30
N LEU A 8 41.56 -9.11 -54.26
CA LEU A 8 40.16 -9.34 -53.90
C LEU A 8 39.63 -8.07 -53.24
N VAL A 9 38.86 -7.26 -53.97
CA VAL A 9 38.09 -6.14 -53.41
C VAL A 9 36.85 -6.74 -52.74
N ALA A 10 36.90 -6.88 -51.42
CA ALA A 10 35.72 -7.16 -50.61
C ALA A 10 34.82 -5.92 -50.64
N VAL A 11 33.81 -5.94 -51.51
CA VAL A 11 32.69 -5.00 -51.46
C VAL A 11 31.90 -5.34 -50.20
N GLY A 12 32.26 -4.70 -49.09
CA GLY A 12 31.49 -4.74 -47.85
C GLY A 12 30.11 -4.18 -48.14
N ALA A 13 29.11 -5.05 -48.12
CA ALA A 13 27.72 -4.63 -48.10
C ALA A 13 27.52 -3.78 -46.83
N LEU A 14 27.48 -2.46 -47.01
CA LEU A 14 26.82 -1.53 -46.11
C LEU A 14 25.33 -1.90 -46.14
N ALA A 15 24.98 -3.00 -45.48
CA ALA A 15 23.60 -3.26 -45.11
C ALA A 15 23.20 -2.05 -44.28
N CYS A 16 22.25 -1.26 -44.79
CA CYS A 16 21.60 -0.21 -44.02
C CYS A 16 21.05 -0.87 -42.76
N VAL A 17 21.79 -0.76 -41.66
CA VAL A 17 21.25 -1.02 -40.33
C VAL A 17 20.08 -0.04 -40.23
N PRO A 18 18.84 -0.51 -40.02
CA PRO A 18 17.72 0.40 -39.90
C PRO A 18 18.06 1.48 -38.88
N ASP A 19 17.73 2.74 -39.18
CA ASP A 19 18.07 3.92 -38.36
C ASP A 19 17.59 3.81 -36.90
N ARG A 20 16.74 2.82 -36.59
CA ARG A 20 16.27 2.48 -35.25
C ARG A 20 16.34 0.98 -35.03
N TYR A 21 17.16 0.56 -34.06
CA TYR A 21 17.12 -0.81 -33.56
C TYR A 21 15.95 -0.94 -32.58
N ARG A 22 15.16 -2.02 -32.71
CA ARG A 22 14.12 -2.37 -31.74
C ARG A 22 14.50 -3.65 -31.02
N CYS A 23 14.57 -3.59 -29.71
CA CYS A 23 14.77 -4.74 -28.85
C CYS A 23 13.42 -5.39 -28.49
N THR A 24 13.51 -6.62 -27.99
CA THR A 24 12.41 -7.45 -27.51
C THR A 24 12.71 -8.05 -26.14
N ASN A 25 13.97 -7.96 -25.68
CA ASN A 25 14.43 -8.43 -24.38
C ASN A 25 15.74 -7.73 -23.99
N ASP A 26 16.09 -7.80 -22.71
CA ASP A 26 17.22 -7.05 -22.15
C ASP A 26 18.57 -7.54 -22.70
N LEU A 27 18.72 -8.83 -23.07
CA LEU A 27 19.94 -9.38 -23.67
C LEU A 27 20.33 -8.72 -25.00
N GLN A 28 19.35 -8.13 -25.69
CA GLN A 28 19.58 -7.38 -26.93
C GLN A 28 20.13 -5.97 -26.71
N CYS A 29 20.11 -5.48 -25.47
CA CYS A 29 20.57 -4.16 -25.07
C CYS A 29 21.79 -4.23 -24.15
N ASP A 30 21.99 -5.34 -23.45
CA ASP A 30 23.10 -5.52 -22.53
C ASP A 30 24.43 -5.80 -23.25
N LEU A 31 25.20 -4.74 -23.47
CA LEU A 31 26.58 -4.79 -24.00
C LEU A 31 27.64 -4.85 -22.89
N GLY A 32 27.28 -5.31 -21.68
CA GLY A 32 28.15 -5.37 -20.51
C GLY A 32 28.03 -4.17 -19.57
N GLU A 33 27.03 -3.31 -19.78
CA GLU A 33 26.75 -2.11 -18.97
C GLU A 33 25.31 -2.12 -18.43
N GLY A 34 24.70 -3.31 -18.28
CA GLY A 34 23.34 -3.47 -17.74
C GLY A 34 22.28 -2.82 -18.62
N GLY A 35 22.44 -2.93 -19.93
CA GLY A 35 21.48 -2.38 -20.88
C GLY A 35 20.12 -3.08 -20.77
N ARG A 36 19.04 -2.31 -20.86
CA ARG A 36 17.66 -2.83 -20.75
C ARG A 36 16.84 -2.53 -21.99
N CYS A 37 15.90 -3.42 -22.28
CA CYS A 37 14.92 -3.22 -23.31
C CYS A 37 13.65 -2.62 -22.72
N GLU A 38 13.42 -1.35 -23.01
CA GLU A 38 12.27 -0.62 -22.51
C GLU A 38 10.99 -0.97 -23.27
N ARG A 39 9.83 -0.62 -22.71
CA ARG A 39 8.51 -0.96 -23.27
C ARG A 39 8.28 -0.39 -24.67
N ASP A 40 8.91 0.72 -25.00
CA ASP A 40 8.85 1.32 -26.34
C ASP A 40 9.70 0.56 -27.39
N GLY A 41 10.41 -0.49 -26.95
CA GLY A 41 11.30 -1.32 -27.75
C GLY A 41 12.66 -0.70 -28.00
N LEU A 42 13.06 0.32 -27.24
CA LEU A 42 14.37 0.96 -27.37
C LEU A 42 15.30 0.52 -26.22
N CYS A 43 16.59 0.52 -26.50
CA CYS A 43 17.60 0.17 -25.51
C CYS A 43 17.99 1.40 -24.67
N THR A 44 18.04 1.21 -23.35
CA THR A 44 18.67 2.15 -22.43
C THR A 44 19.90 1.53 -21.79
N GLN A 45 20.82 2.38 -21.36
CA GLN A 45 21.98 2.04 -20.54
C GLN A 45 21.90 2.76 -19.19
N HIS A 46 22.61 2.26 -18.20
CA HIS A 46 22.65 2.88 -16.88
C HIS A 46 23.28 4.28 -16.94
N ASP A 47 22.66 5.24 -16.27
CA ASP A 47 23.17 6.61 -16.12
C ASP A 47 22.59 7.29 -14.87
N LEU A 48 23.43 7.47 -13.83
CA LEU A 48 23.07 8.14 -12.57
C LEU A 48 22.67 9.61 -12.71
N ALA A 49 22.95 10.26 -13.84
CA ALA A 49 22.47 11.62 -14.10
C ALA A 49 20.98 11.66 -14.45
N CYS A 50 20.36 10.52 -14.76
CA CYS A 50 18.94 10.42 -15.06
C CYS A 50 18.14 10.02 -13.80
N PRO A 51 16.92 10.57 -13.59
CA PRO A 51 16.08 10.21 -12.44
C PRO A 51 15.77 8.71 -12.34
N THR A 52 15.53 8.06 -13.47
CA THR A 52 15.29 6.62 -13.59
C THR A 52 16.58 5.80 -13.65
N GLN A 53 17.72 6.46 -13.46
CA GLN A 53 19.08 5.94 -13.63
C GLN A 53 19.33 5.30 -15.00
N ARG A 54 18.58 5.74 -16.03
CA ARG A 54 18.63 5.18 -17.39
C ARG A 54 18.60 6.27 -18.46
N ARG A 55 19.44 6.09 -19.48
CA ARG A 55 19.50 6.95 -20.69
C ARG A 55 19.39 6.09 -21.94
N TYR A 56 18.67 6.55 -22.96
CA TYR A 56 18.59 5.85 -24.24
C TYR A 56 19.95 5.79 -24.94
N SER A 57 20.31 4.60 -25.43
CA SER A 57 21.61 4.33 -26.05
C SER A 57 21.70 4.84 -27.49
N ALA A 58 22.88 4.72 -28.12
CA ALA A 58 23.18 5.28 -29.44
C ALA A 58 22.25 4.83 -30.58
N HIS A 59 21.56 3.70 -30.44
CA HIS A 59 20.70 3.11 -31.47
C HIS A 59 19.21 3.40 -31.27
N ALA A 60 18.85 4.27 -30.32
CA ALA A 60 17.46 4.66 -30.02
C ALA A 60 16.88 5.73 -30.98
N GLY A 61 17.65 6.16 -31.98
CA GLY A 61 17.21 7.15 -32.96
C GLY A 61 17.13 8.57 -32.36
N GLU A 62 15.96 9.20 -32.46
CA GLU A 62 15.75 10.57 -31.94
C GLU A 62 15.81 10.66 -30.41
N GLN A 63 15.60 9.54 -29.71
CA GLN A 63 15.70 9.49 -28.25
C GLN A 63 17.13 9.34 -27.76
N THR A 64 18.10 9.05 -28.64
CA THR A 64 19.51 8.84 -28.27
C THR A 64 20.03 9.94 -27.35
N GLY A 65 20.57 9.54 -26.20
CA GLY A 65 21.15 10.47 -25.25
C GLY A 65 20.13 11.19 -24.35
N THR A 66 18.83 10.94 -24.47
CA THR A 66 17.81 11.48 -23.56
C THR A 66 17.58 10.53 -22.38
N CYS A 67 17.24 11.09 -21.21
CA CYS A 67 16.89 10.28 -20.04
C CYS A 67 15.59 9.53 -20.29
N PHE A 68 15.55 8.27 -19.86
CA PHE A 68 14.34 7.47 -19.94
C PHE A 68 13.28 8.02 -18.99
N ASP A 69 12.08 8.26 -19.52
CA ASP A 69 10.91 8.66 -18.77
C ASP A 69 9.96 7.46 -18.67
N ASP A 70 9.87 6.88 -17.48
CA ASP A 70 9.01 5.74 -17.20
C ASP A 70 7.59 6.16 -16.79
N ARG A 71 7.33 7.48 -16.72
CA ARG A 71 6.02 8.00 -16.39
C ARG A 71 5.01 7.71 -17.49
N GLN A 72 3.78 7.41 -17.09
CA GLN A 72 2.71 7.05 -18.02
C GLN A 72 1.42 7.76 -17.63
N VAL A 73 0.51 7.95 -18.56
CA VAL A 73 -0.88 8.23 -18.16
C VAL A 73 -1.36 7.00 -17.37
N PRO A 74 -1.85 7.15 -16.13
CA PRO A 74 -2.29 6.00 -15.35
C PRO A 74 -3.37 5.30 -16.15
N LEU A 75 -3.27 3.98 -16.25
CA LEU A 75 -4.33 3.18 -16.86
C LEU A 75 -5.63 3.41 -16.09
N ASN A 76 -5.53 3.57 -14.77
CA ASN A 76 -6.69 3.76 -13.92
C ASN A 76 -6.35 4.59 -12.66
N ALA A 77 -6.81 5.85 -12.56
CA ALA A 77 -6.56 6.68 -11.37
C ALA A 77 -7.09 6.07 -10.05
N CYS A 78 -8.02 5.10 -10.13
CA CYS A 78 -8.66 4.43 -9.01
C CYS A 78 -7.93 3.20 -8.45
N ALA A 79 -6.81 2.77 -9.04
CA ALA A 79 -6.09 1.58 -8.60
C ALA A 79 -4.63 1.87 -8.24
N GLY A 80 -4.21 1.52 -7.03
CA GLY A 80 -2.81 1.61 -6.64
C GLY A 80 -1.95 0.55 -7.33
N GLY A 81 -0.63 0.68 -7.21
CA GLY A 81 0.36 -0.26 -7.73
C GLY A 81 0.73 -0.08 -9.19
N GLN A 82 0.42 1.08 -9.77
CA GLN A 82 0.79 1.42 -11.15
C GLN A 82 2.14 2.14 -11.22
N PRO A 83 2.77 2.20 -12.42
CA PRO A 83 3.93 3.06 -12.66
C PRO A 83 3.65 4.52 -12.30
N PRO A 84 4.69 5.33 -12.05
CA PRO A 84 4.51 6.76 -11.81
C PRO A 84 3.81 7.44 -12.98
N VAL A 85 3.07 8.51 -12.68
CA VAL A 85 2.15 9.11 -13.64
C VAL A 85 2.68 10.39 -14.30
N LEU A 86 2.21 10.66 -15.53
CA LEU A 86 2.38 11.97 -16.15
C LEU A 86 1.48 13.01 -15.47
N PRO A 87 2.00 14.22 -15.16
CA PRO A 87 1.25 15.30 -14.50
C PRO A 87 0.32 16.01 -15.49
N GLU A 88 -0.72 15.33 -15.96
CA GLU A 88 -1.69 15.87 -16.93
C GLU A 88 -3.07 16.06 -16.30
N GLY A 89 -3.76 17.14 -16.69
CA GLY A 89 -5.10 17.45 -16.19
C GLY A 89 -5.15 17.53 -14.65
N CYS A 90 -6.08 16.81 -14.04
CA CYS A 90 -6.23 16.76 -12.58
C CYS A 90 -5.10 16.01 -11.87
N LEU A 91 -4.40 15.11 -12.57
CA LEU A 91 -3.30 14.34 -11.98
C LEU A 91 -2.11 15.26 -11.67
N ALA A 92 -1.98 16.39 -12.36
CA ALA A 92 -1.01 17.43 -12.03
C ALA A 92 -1.19 17.93 -10.58
N THR A 93 -2.43 18.08 -10.11
CA THR A 93 -2.73 18.47 -8.71
C THR A 93 -2.32 17.39 -7.74
N VAL A 94 -2.52 16.11 -8.08
CA VAL A 94 -2.03 14.98 -7.27
C VAL A 94 -0.50 14.98 -7.21
N CYS A 95 0.17 15.18 -8.34
CA CYS A 95 1.63 15.28 -8.41
C CYS A 95 2.21 16.46 -7.64
N GLU A 96 1.53 17.62 -7.68
CA GLU A 96 1.92 18.80 -6.92
C GLU A 96 1.78 18.56 -5.42
N ARG A 97 0.69 17.91 -5.01
CA ARG A 97 0.43 17.62 -3.60
C ARG A 97 1.35 16.54 -3.06
N LEU A 98 1.58 15.49 -3.85
CA LEU A 98 2.42 14.36 -3.48
C LEU A 98 3.30 13.94 -4.67
N PRO A 99 4.46 14.59 -4.87
CA PRO A 99 5.42 14.31 -5.93
C PRO A 99 5.79 12.84 -6.09
N TYR A 100 5.77 12.06 -5.00
CA TYR A 100 5.95 10.61 -5.02
C TYR A 100 5.10 9.91 -6.08
N CYS A 101 3.84 10.34 -6.26
CA CYS A 101 2.89 9.72 -7.20
C CYS A 101 3.36 9.75 -8.66
N CYS A 102 4.20 10.72 -8.99
CA CYS A 102 4.63 11.01 -10.36
C CYS A 102 6.14 10.86 -10.53
N GLY A 103 6.87 10.80 -9.41
CA GLY A 103 8.30 10.54 -9.36
C GLY A 103 8.67 9.09 -9.13
N VAL A 104 7.79 8.28 -8.51
CA VAL A 104 8.15 6.95 -7.99
C VAL A 104 7.13 5.87 -8.35
N ALA A 105 5.90 6.00 -7.86
CA ALA A 105 4.84 5.03 -8.13
C ALA A 105 3.46 5.58 -7.76
N TRP A 106 2.43 5.04 -8.42
CA TRP A 106 1.05 5.37 -8.12
C TRP A 106 0.49 4.39 -7.07
N THR A 107 0.55 4.75 -5.79
CA THR A 107 0.08 3.92 -4.66
C THR A 107 -1.33 4.29 -4.20
N ASP A 108 -1.82 3.63 -3.15
CA ASP A 108 -3.14 3.91 -2.57
C ASP A 108 -3.28 5.35 -2.06
N ALA A 109 -2.20 5.96 -1.54
CA ALA A 109 -2.20 7.37 -1.17
C ALA A 109 -2.47 8.28 -2.38
N CYS A 110 -1.90 7.92 -3.55
CA CYS A 110 -2.14 8.64 -4.80
C CYS A 110 -3.58 8.46 -5.30
N VAL A 111 -4.13 7.25 -5.20
CA VAL A 111 -5.54 6.99 -5.52
C VAL A 111 -6.46 7.84 -4.68
N GLN A 112 -6.25 7.88 -3.36
CA GLN A 112 -7.08 8.65 -2.45
C GLN A 112 -7.06 10.16 -2.79
N LEU A 113 -5.87 10.73 -3.04
CA LEU A 113 -5.76 12.11 -3.51
C LEU A 113 -6.41 12.32 -4.89
N ALA A 114 -6.32 11.34 -5.79
CA ALA A 114 -6.97 11.43 -7.10
C ALA A 114 -8.50 11.37 -6.99
N GLN A 115 -9.08 10.62 -6.06
CA GLN A 115 -10.52 10.62 -5.84
C GLN A 115 -11.03 12.03 -5.48
N GLU A 116 -10.27 12.79 -4.68
CA GLU A 116 -10.60 14.18 -4.38
C GLU A 116 -10.29 15.14 -5.54
N ALA A 117 -9.11 15.02 -6.15
CA ALA A 117 -8.65 16.00 -7.15
C ALA A 117 -9.22 15.80 -8.56
N CYS A 118 -9.53 14.56 -8.95
CA CYS A 118 -9.79 14.20 -10.35
C CYS A 118 -11.26 14.05 -10.73
N THR A 119 -12.21 14.30 -9.83
CA THR A 119 -13.63 13.96 -10.07
C THR A 119 -13.85 12.49 -10.42
N ALA A 120 -12.84 11.64 -10.17
CA ALA A 120 -12.83 10.25 -10.57
C ALA A 120 -13.73 9.47 -9.63
N ARG A 121 -14.88 9.02 -10.15
CA ARG A 121 -15.71 8.07 -9.43
C ARG A 121 -15.08 6.70 -9.53
N CYS A 122 -14.59 6.22 -8.40
CA CYS A 122 -14.03 4.90 -8.30
C CYS A 122 -15.06 3.95 -7.71
N ASP A 123 -15.19 2.75 -8.27
CA ASP A 123 -15.78 1.69 -7.49
C ASP A 123 -14.89 1.38 -6.27
N THR A 124 -15.50 0.84 -5.23
CA THR A 124 -14.76 0.44 -4.03
C THR A 124 -14.84 -1.07 -3.90
N ARG A 125 -13.68 -1.72 -4.05
CA ARG A 125 -13.50 -3.16 -3.85
C ARG A 125 -12.55 -3.38 -2.70
N ILE A 126 -12.99 -4.16 -1.72
CA ILE A 126 -12.23 -4.47 -0.52
C ILE A 126 -12.09 -5.99 -0.44
N ALA A 127 -10.87 -6.48 -0.59
CA ALA A 127 -10.52 -7.86 -0.30
C ALA A 127 -10.19 -7.97 1.20
N ILE A 128 -10.84 -8.91 1.89
CA ILE A 128 -10.64 -9.15 3.31
C ILE A 128 -10.05 -10.55 3.50
N THR A 129 -8.89 -10.62 4.15
CA THR A 129 -8.35 -11.86 4.72
C THR A 129 -8.52 -11.80 6.24
N ALA A 130 -9.38 -12.65 6.78
CA ALA A 130 -9.72 -12.64 8.20
C ALA A 130 -9.41 -13.99 8.86
N ILE A 131 -8.90 -13.97 10.09
CA ILE A 131 -8.59 -15.18 10.87
C ILE A 131 -9.53 -15.26 12.07
N ARG A 132 -10.24 -16.39 12.18
CA ARG A 132 -11.12 -16.75 13.30
C ARG A 132 -10.65 -18.06 13.92
N GLY A 133 -9.95 -17.97 15.05
CA GLY A 133 -9.27 -19.13 15.62
C GLY A 133 -8.23 -19.69 14.63
N VAL A 134 -8.45 -20.92 14.15
CA VAL A 134 -7.59 -21.57 13.12
C VAL A 134 -8.13 -21.43 11.69
N ASN A 135 -9.34 -20.88 11.53
CA ASN A 135 -9.98 -20.77 10.24
C ASN A 135 -9.61 -19.44 9.58
N THR A 136 -9.25 -19.51 8.30
CA THR A 136 -9.10 -18.33 7.45
C THR A 136 -10.36 -18.14 6.62
N GLU A 137 -10.93 -16.94 6.65
CA GLU A 137 -12.10 -16.54 5.88
C GLU A 137 -11.68 -15.44 4.90
N LEU A 138 -12.08 -15.60 3.64
CA LEU A 138 -11.78 -14.66 2.56
C LEU A 138 -13.07 -14.06 2.02
N TRP A 139 -13.09 -12.73 1.86
CA TRP A 139 -14.28 -12.00 1.42
C TRP A 139 -13.93 -10.96 0.37
N ASP A 140 -14.75 -10.87 -0.67
CA ASP A 140 -14.78 -9.75 -1.61
C ASP A 140 -15.97 -8.86 -1.26
N VAL A 141 -15.69 -7.61 -0.91
CA VAL A 141 -16.67 -6.62 -0.46
C VAL A 141 -16.72 -5.48 -1.47
N ARG A 142 -17.93 -5.18 -1.94
CA ARG A 142 -18.15 -4.14 -2.97
C ARG A 142 -19.22 -3.17 -2.55
N TRP A 143 -18.96 -1.88 -2.71
CA TRP A 143 -20.00 -0.86 -2.57
C TRP A 143 -20.90 -0.84 -3.80
N THR A 144 -22.22 -0.83 -3.58
CA THR A 144 -23.22 -0.86 -4.66
C THR A 144 -23.90 0.50 -4.89
N GLY A 145 -23.43 1.56 -4.23
CA GLY A 145 -24.08 2.88 -4.21
C GLY A 145 -25.00 3.11 -3.00
N GLU A 146 -25.52 2.03 -2.39
CA GLU A 146 -26.42 2.11 -1.23
C GLU A 146 -26.00 1.18 -0.08
N LYS A 147 -25.44 0.01 -0.41
CA LYS A 147 -25.05 -1.02 0.56
C LYS A 147 -23.79 -1.74 0.12
N PHE A 148 -23.18 -2.47 1.05
CA PHE A 148 -22.12 -3.41 0.72
C PHE A 148 -22.67 -4.76 0.30
N SER A 149 -22.20 -5.25 -0.84
CA SER A 149 -22.28 -6.65 -1.24
C SER A 149 -21.06 -7.37 -0.69
N VAL A 150 -21.26 -8.42 0.09
CA VAL A 150 -20.19 -9.21 0.73
C VAL A 150 -20.27 -10.64 0.21
N THR A 151 -19.24 -11.07 -0.53
CA THR A 151 -19.17 -12.40 -1.14
C THR A 151 -18.03 -13.19 -0.53
N ARG A 152 -18.32 -14.41 -0.04
CA ARG A 152 -17.26 -15.31 0.44
C ARG A 152 -16.49 -15.87 -0.74
N VAL A 153 -15.16 -15.79 -0.69
CA VAL A 153 -14.27 -16.39 -1.69
C VAL A 153 -13.83 -17.76 -1.20
N THR A 154 -14.20 -18.82 -1.92
CA THR A 154 -13.86 -20.21 -1.55
C THR A 154 -12.97 -20.92 -2.57
N THR A 155 -12.72 -20.27 -3.71
CA THR A 155 -11.89 -20.79 -4.81
C THR A 155 -10.41 -20.45 -4.65
N LEU A 156 -10.09 -19.53 -3.74
CA LEU A 156 -8.73 -19.06 -3.43
C LEU A 156 -8.43 -19.26 -1.94
N GLY A 157 -7.15 -19.28 -1.64
CA GLY A 157 -6.51 -19.26 -0.33
C GLY A 157 -5.88 -17.90 -0.05
N ALA A 158 -5.41 -17.72 1.19
CA ALA A 158 -4.81 -16.48 1.65
C ALA A 158 -3.41 -16.22 1.05
N PRO A 159 -3.00 -14.94 1.00
CA PRO A 159 -3.80 -13.75 1.26
C PRO A 159 -4.73 -13.47 0.07
N LEU A 160 -5.85 -12.80 0.32
CA LEU A 160 -6.69 -12.22 -0.72
C LEU A 160 -6.34 -10.73 -0.88
N ALA A 161 -6.04 -10.30 -2.11
CA ALA A 161 -5.67 -8.91 -2.40
C ALA A 161 -6.25 -8.44 -3.74
N TRP A 162 -6.63 -7.17 -3.83
CA TRP A 162 -6.84 -6.52 -5.12
C TRP A 162 -5.53 -5.88 -5.58
N VAL A 163 -5.13 -6.20 -6.81
CA VAL A 163 -3.91 -5.66 -7.43
C VAL A 163 -4.25 -4.81 -8.66
N ALA A 164 -3.29 -4.01 -9.11
CA ALA A 164 -3.40 -3.12 -10.24
C ALA A 164 -3.97 -3.82 -11.49
N PRO A 165 -4.66 -3.08 -12.37
CA PRO A 165 -5.07 -3.57 -13.66
C PRO A 165 -3.89 -4.12 -14.47
N ALA A 166 -4.17 -5.04 -15.38
CA ALA A 166 -3.20 -5.43 -16.37
C ALA A 166 -2.96 -4.25 -17.34
N PRO A 167 -1.81 -4.21 -18.05
CA PRO A 167 -1.61 -3.27 -19.13
C PRO A 167 -2.80 -3.26 -20.10
N ALA A 168 -3.28 -2.06 -20.45
CA ALA A 168 -4.44 -1.83 -21.31
C ALA A 168 -5.81 -2.28 -20.76
N THR A 169 -5.92 -2.70 -19.49
CA THR A 169 -7.20 -2.90 -18.81
C THR A 169 -7.42 -1.83 -17.75
N LEU A 170 -8.69 -1.52 -17.46
CA LEU A 170 -9.06 -0.59 -16.38
C LEU A 170 -9.39 -1.32 -15.08
N GLU A 171 -9.76 -2.60 -15.19
CA GLU A 171 -10.25 -3.39 -14.07
C GLU A 171 -9.11 -3.88 -13.17
N PRO A 172 -9.15 -3.62 -11.85
CA PRO A 172 -8.22 -4.26 -10.93
C PRO A 172 -8.49 -5.77 -10.88
N ARG A 173 -7.48 -6.53 -10.47
CA ARG A 173 -7.51 -8.00 -10.49
C ARG A 173 -7.50 -8.56 -9.08
N LEU A 174 -8.37 -9.52 -8.80
CA LEU A 174 -8.36 -10.22 -7.52
C LEU A 174 -7.26 -11.26 -7.54
N ALA A 175 -6.39 -11.23 -6.54
CA ALA A 175 -5.28 -12.13 -6.37
C ALA A 175 -5.41 -12.96 -5.09
N GLY A 176 -4.91 -14.19 -5.16
CA GLY A 176 -4.85 -15.12 -4.04
C GLY A 176 -4.11 -16.39 -4.43
N THR A 177 -4.13 -17.40 -3.57
CA THR A 177 -3.38 -18.64 -3.80
C THR A 177 -4.27 -19.86 -3.95
N THR A 178 -3.74 -20.93 -4.51
CA THR A 178 -4.18 -22.30 -4.29
C THR A 178 -2.99 -23.06 -3.70
N PRO A 179 -3.11 -24.36 -3.35
CA PRO A 179 -1.96 -25.12 -2.84
C PRO A 179 -0.71 -25.11 -3.76
N THR A 180 -0.87 -24.83 -5.06
CA THR A 180 0.21 -24.92 -6.06
C THR A 180 0.26 -23.74 -7.02
N THR A 181 -0.59 -22.72 -6.84
CA THR A 181 -0.71 -21.64 -7.82
C THR A 181 -0.93 -20.29 -7.15
N LEU A 182 -0.23 -19.25 -7.63
CA LEU A 182 -0.60 -17.86 -7.42
C LEU A 182 -1.57 -17.45 -8.55
N VAL A 183 -2.78 -17.05 -8.20
CA VAL A 183 -3.84 -16.65 -9.13
C VAL A 183 -3.99 -15.13 -9.09
N ILE A 184 -4.00 -14.48 -10.25
CA ILE A 184 -4.13 -13.02 -10.42
C ILE A 184 -5.13 -12.76 -11.54
N GLY A 185 -6.40 -12.51 -11.19
CA GLY A 185 -7.47 -12.48 -12.17
C GLY A 185 -7.54 -13.79 -12.96
N GLU A 186 -7.29 -13.73 -14.26
CA GLU A 186 -7.26 -14.89 -15.16
C GLU A 186 -5.86 -15.52 -15.28
N THR A 187 -4.82 -14.86 -14.77
CA THR A 187 -3.44 -15.35 -14.83
C THR A 187 -3.19 -16.33 -13.69
N SER A 188 -2.48 -17.43 -13.99
CA SER A 188 -2.10 -18.46 -13.03
C SER A 188 -0.62 -18.77 -13.14
N ILE A 189 0.10 -18.68 -12.03
CA ILE A 189 1.54 -18.93 -11.94
C ILE A 189 1.78 -20.10 -10.99
N ALA A 190 2.52 -21.11 -11.45
CA ALA A 190 2.92 -22.21 -10.58
C ALA A 190 3.85 -21.72 -9.47
N ILE A 191 3.58 -22.13 -8.23
CA ILE A 191 4.39 -21.79 -7.05
C ILE A 191 4.90 -23.07 -6.40
N ALA A 192 6.01 -22.96 -5.66
CA ALA A 192 6.51 -24.09 -4.92
C ALA A 192 5.56 -24.45 -3.76
N ALA A 193 5.30 -25.75 -3.58
CA ALA A 193 4.32 -26.25 -2.60
C ALA A 193 4.74 -26.00 -1.14
N ASP A 194 6.00 -25.63 -0.89
CA ASP A 194 6.50 -25.29 0.43
C ASP A 194 6.30 -23.81 0.78
N ARG A 195 5.63 -23.01 -0.05
CA ARG A 195 5.41 -21.57 0.16
C ARG A 195 4.02 -21.29 0.72
N SER A 196 3.98 -20.53 1.82
CA SER A 196 2.77 -19.94 2.37
C SER A 196 2.81 -18.44 2.14
N TYR A 197 2.09 -17.95 1.13
CA TYR A 197 2.03 -16.52 0.86
C TYR A 197 1.31 -15.78 1.99
N GLN A 198 1.77 -14.57 2.26
CA GLN A 198 1.36 -13.73 3.39
C GLN A 198 0.95 -12.32 2.95
N SER A 199 1.45 -11.85 1.80
CA SER A 199 1.03 -10.62 1.14
C SER A 199 1.15 -10.76 -0.38
N ILE A 200 0.27 -10.08 -1.12
CA ILE A 200 0.34 -9.94 -2.58
C ILE A 200 0.04 -8.47 -2.88
N THR A 201 0.92 -7.82 -3.63
CA THR A 201 0.80 -6.43 -4.06
C THR A 201 1.21 -6.31 -5.53
N SER A 202 0.82 -5.23 -6.18
CA SER A 202 1.38 -4.81 -7.48
C SER A 202 2.22 -3.57 -7.27
N ILE A 203 3.45 -3.56 -7.78
CA ILE A 203 4.30 -2.37 -7.79
C ILE A 203 5.39 -2.56 -8.86
N GLY A 204 5.72 -1.50 -9.58
CA GLY A 204 6.82 -1.52 -10.54
C GLY A 204 8.18 -1.34 -9.85
N VAL A 205 8.66 -2.34 -9.11
CA VAL A 205 9.96 -2.29 -8.37
C VAL A 205 11.10 -1.82 -9.28
N ASP A 206 11.16 -2.34 -10.50
CA ASP A 206 12.24 -2.02 -11.45
C ASP A 206 11.94 -0.78 -12.32
N ARG A 207 10.80 -0.12 -12.10
CA ARG A 207 10.33 1.04 -12.88
C ARG A 207 10.40 0.86 -14.41
N ASP A 208 10.15 -0.37 -14.88
CA ASP A 208 10.23 -0.73 -16.31
C ASP A 208 8.87 -0.71 -17.03
N GLY A 209 7.82 -0.24 -16.34
CA GLY A 209 6.47 -0.15 -16.89
C GLY A 209 5.82 -1.51 -17.19
N ARG A 210 6.40 -2.63 -16.73
CA ARG A 210 5.88 -3.98 -16.91
C ARG A 210 4.96 -4.38 -15.77
N ASP A 211 3.97 -5.22 -16.08
CA ASP A 211 3.04 -5.77 -15.09
C ASP A 211 3.78 -6.64 -14.07
N THR A 212 3.89 -6.14 -12.85
CA THR A 212 4.75 -6.69 -11.80
C THR A 212 3.95 -6.95 -10.54
N ILE A 213 4.02 -8.20 -10.08
CA ILE A 213 3.48 -8.62 -8.78
C ILE A 213 4.64 -8.80 -7.81
N VAL A 214 4.44 -8.34 -6.59
CA VAL A 214 5.34 -8.58 -5.49
C VAL A 214 4.60 -9.30 -4.37
N ALA A 215 5.04 -10.51 -4.06
CA ALA A 215 4.36 -11.41 -3.14
C ALA A 215 5.31 -11.87 -2.03
N GLY A 216 4.96 -11.55 -0.79
CA GLY A 216 5.67 -12.03 0.38
C GLY A 216 5.19 -13.43 0.77
N TYR A 217 6.11 -14.34 1.09
CA TYR A 217 5.79 -15.68 1.58
C TYR A 217 6.66 -16.11 2.77
N GLN A 218 6.21 -17.15 3.45
CA GLN A 218 6.98 -17.90 4.43
C GLN A 218 7.14 -19.33 3.92
N GLN A 219 8.38 -19.83 3.92
CA GLN A 219 8.65 -21.24 3.66
C GLN A 219 8.13 -22.08 4.84
N THR A 220 7.26 -23.02 4.54
CA THR A 220 6.53 -23.84 5.53
C THR A 220 7.44 -24.75 6.35
N GLN A 221 8.54 -25.24 5.77
CA GLN A 221 9.47 -26.16 6.45
C GLN A 221 10.52 -25.42 7.29
N SER A 222 11.11 -24.35 6.75
CA SER A 222 12.20 -23.61 7.39
C SER A 222 11.70 -22.45 8.25
N GLY A 223 10.48 -21.95 8.01
CA GLY A 223 9.97 -20.72 8.59
C GLY A 223 10.59 -19.45 7.98
N THR A 224 11.49 -19.57 7.01
CA THR A 224 12.18 -18.44 6.37
C THR A 224 11.21 -17.57 5.59
N HIS A 225 11.34 -16.26 5.72
CA HIS A 225 10.54 -15.30 4.95
C HIS A 225 11.30 -14.83 3.71
N ALA A 226 10.55 -14.58 2.64
CA ALA A 226 11.08 -14.09 1.38
C ALA A 226 9.99 -13.33 0.61
N ILE A 227 10.43 -12.62 -0.42
CA ILE A 227 9.56 -11.91 -1.36
C ILE A 227 9.91 -12.39 -2.77
N GLU A 228 8.87 -12.59 -3.57
CA GLU A 228 8.97 -12.86 -4.99
C GLU A 228 8.53 -11.64 -5.77
N ILE A 229 9.32 -11.28 -6.78
CA ILE A 229 9.00 -10.27 -7.77
C ILE A 229 8.75 -11.01 -9.08
N VAL A 230 7.52 -10.96 -9.57
CA VAL A 230 7.07 -11.69 -10.76
C VAL A 230 6.66 -10.70 -11.84
N LYS A 231 7.29 -10.81 -13.01
CA LYS A 231 6.84 -10.12 -14.23
C LYS A 231 5.83 -11.01 -14.94
N LEU A 232 4.57 -10.59 -15.00
CA LEU A 232 3.48 -11.46 -15.46
C LEU A 232 3.56 -11.76 -16.96
N GLU A 233 4.07 -10.81 -17.76
CA GLU A 233 4.19 -10.97 -19.21
C GLU A 233 5.25 -12.02 -19.60
N SER A 234 6.42 -11.99 -18.96
CA SER A 234 7.53 -12.90 -19.25
C SER A 234 7.53 -14.16 -18.38
N GLY A 235 6.75 -14.18 -17.28
CA GLY A 235 6.81 -15.22 -16.26
C GLY A 235 8.12 -15.25 -15.47
N THR A 236 8.97 -14.22 -15.60
CA THR A 236 10.25 -14.18 -14.89
C THR A 236 10.00 -13.90 -13.41
N VAL A 237 10.61 -14.73 -12.56
CA VAL A 237 10.52 -14.65 -11.10
C VAL A 237 11.90 -14.34 -10.53
N ARG A 238 11.95 -13.42 -9.57
CA ARG A 238 13.13 -13.15 -8.77
C ARG A 238 12.77 -13.21 -7.29
N GLU A 239 13.65 -13.80 -6.50
CA GLU A 239 13.48 -13.96 -5.06
C GLU A 239 14.53 -13.15 -4.31
N ALA A 240 14.13 -12.61 -3.16
CA ALA A 240 15.06 -12.12 -2.17
C ALA A 240 14.62 -12.58 -0.77
N ALA A 241 15.60 -12.87 0.09
CA ALA A 241 15.34 -13.29 1.46
C ALA A 241 15.03 -12.07 2.36
N PHE A 242 14.07 -12.20 3.26
CA PHE A 242 13.61 -11.09 4.10
C PHE A 242 13.38 -11.51 5.55
N PRO A 243 13.37 -10.53 6.48
CA PRO A 243 12.99 -10.79 7.87
C PRO A 243 11.49 -11.07 8.03
N ALA A 244 10.66 -10.71 7.05
CA ALA A 244 9.20 -10.81 7.13
C ALA A 244 8.53 -10.80 5.75
N SER A 245 7.23 -11.12 5.73
CA SER A 245 6.45 -11.18 4.48
C SER A 245 4.97 -10.78 4.60
N GLN A 246 4.52 -10.31 5.77
CA GLN A 246 3.15 -9.85 5.99
C GLN A 246 3.00 -8.35 5.73
N ASN A 247 1.80 -7.91 5.32
CA ASN A 247 1.39 -6.51 5.16
C ASN A 247 2.42 -5.65 4.40
N LEU A 248 2.91 -6.16 3.27
CA LEU A 248 3.81 -5.43 2.39
C LEU A 248 3.12 -4.18 1.83
N THR A 249 3.77 -3.03 1.98
CA THR A 249 3.32 -1.73 1.44
C THR A 249 4.50 -0.94 0.90
N TRP A 250 4.24 0.06 0.06
CA TRP A 250 5.24 0.72 -0.77
C TRP A 250 5.23 2.24 -0.61
N GLY A 251 6.43 2.83 -0.49
CA GLY A 251 6.69 4.27 -0.40
C GLY A 251 8.00 4.62 -1.09
N ASP A 252 8.63 5.73 -0.71
CA ASP A 252 9.99 6.14 -1.13
C ASP A 252 10.72 6.61 0.12
N ARG A 253 11.30 5.65 0.84
CA ARG A 253 11.89 5.89 2.16
C ARG A 253 13.15 6.72 2.02
N ASN A 254 13.98 6.40 1.03
CA ASN A 254 15.33 6.97 0.90
C ASN A 254 15.41 8.12 -0.12
N ARG A 255 14.30 8.41 -0.82
CA ARG A 255 14.14 9.51 -1.79
C ARG A 255 14.97 9.33 -3.05
N ASP A 256 15.28 8.09 -3.40
CA ASP A 256 16.07 7.78 -4.60
C ASP A 256 15.20 7.67 -5.87
N GLY A 257 13.88 7.84 -5.72
CA GLY A 257 12.94 7.77 -6.80
C GLY A 257 12.44 6.35 -7.09
N PHE A 258 12.77 5.35 -6.29
CA PHE A 258 12.33 3.96 -6.49
C PHE A 258 11.39 3.51 -5.37
N PRO A 259 10.44 2.59 -5.66
CA PRO A 259 9.53 2.11 -4.62
C PRO A 259 10.28 1.31 -3.56
N ASP A 260 10.30 1.83 -2.34
CA ASP A 260 10.80 1.17 -1.14
C ASP A 260 9.66 0.46 -0.40
N GLY A 261 9.98 -0.64 0.28
CA GLY A 261 8.99 -1.48 0.95
C GLY A 261 8.99 -1.33 2.46
N ILE A 262 7.83 -1.59 3.08
CA ILE A 262 7.73 -1.91 4.51
C ILE A 262 7.09 -3.27 4.65
N VAL A 263 7.68 -4.14 5.46
CA VAL A 263 7.11 -5.45 5.80
C VAL A 263 6.94 -5.61 7.30
N LYS A 264 5.89 -6.32 7.69
CA LYS A 264 5.56 -6.63 9.08
C LYS A 264 6.10 -7.99 9.50
N ASN A 265 6.69 -8.05 10.70
CA ASN A 265 7.00 -9.27 11.45
C ASN A 265 6.43 -9.21 12.88
N GLY A 266 5.18 -9.63 13.08
CA GLY A 266 4.57 -9.61 14.42
C GLY A 266 4.48 -8.19 15.00
N VAL A 267 5.29 -7.89 16.02
CA VAL A 267 5.43 -6.56 16.66
C VAL A 267 6.53 -5.68 16.04
N GLN A 268 7.26 -6.21 15.06
CA GLN A 268 8.33 -5.51 14.36
C GLN A 268 7.87 -5.17 12.94
N TYR A 269 8.51 -4.17 12.35
CA TYR A 269 8.40 -3.84 10.93
C TYR A 269 9.79 -3.51 10.38
N SER A 270 10.04 -3.86 9.13
CA SER A 270 11.34 -3.71 8.49
C SER A 270 11.21 -2.79 7.28
N PHE A 271 12.18 -1.87 7.18
CA PHE A 271 12.34 -0.98 6.04
C PHE A 271 13.18 -1.67 4.96
N LEU A 272 12.65 -1.73 3.75
CA LEU A 272 13.27 -2.35 2.60
C LEU A 272 13.63 -1.28 1.58
N ASP A 273 14.92 -1.13 1.29
CA ASP A 273 15.38 -0.21 0.24
C ASP A 273 15.51 -0.94 -1.08
N ASN A 274 15.09 -0.29 -2.16
CA ASN A 274 15.22 -0.77 -3.52
C ASN A 274 16.55 -0.36 -4.16
N LEU A 275 17.57 -1.14 -3.84
CA LEU A 275 18.95 -0.87 -4.20
C LEU A 275 19.32 -1.47 -5.54
N GLU A 276 20.11 -0.75 -6.32
CA GLU A 276 20.72 -1.29 -7.52
C GLU A 276 22.08 -1.95 -7.21
N ASP A 277 22.32 -3.14 -7.75
CA ASP A 277 23.63 -3.79 -7.68
C ASP A 277 24.57 -3.38 -8.84
N GLY A 278 25.80 -3.88 -8.82
CA GLY A 278 26.79 -3.58 -9.87
C GLY A 278 26.47 -4.16 -11.26
N ALA A 279 25.43 -4.98 -11.38
CA ALA A 279 24.90 -5.47 -12.65
C ALA A 279 23.63 -4.72 -13.08
N HIS A 280 23.30 -3.62 -12.40
CA HIS A 280 22.10 -2.81 -12.64
C HIS A 280 20.78 -3.56 -12.38
N VAL A 281 20.85 -4.56 -11.50
CA VAL A 281 19.71 -5.35 -11.07
C VAL A 281 19.22 -4.82 -9.71
N ARG A 282 17.93 -4.49 -9.63
CA ARG A 282 17.31 -3.81 -8.47
C ARG A 282 16.90 -4.77 -7.36
N THR A 283 17.69 -4.93 -6.32
CA THR A 283 17.39 -5.81 -5.18
C THR A 283 16.72 -5.05 -4.04
N LEU A 284 15.86 -5.75 -3.29
CA LEU A 284 15.29 -5.21 -2.05
C LEU A 284 16.17 -5.64 -0.88
N ALA A 285 16.63 -4.69 -0.06
CA ALA A 285 17.52 -4.94 1.06
C ALA A 285 16.95 -4.40 2.37
N ASN A 286 16.95 -5.22 3.42
CA ASN A 286 16.54 -4.78 4.76
C ASN A 286 17.56 -3.82 5.35
N GLN A 287 17.16 -2.57 5.57
CA GLN A 287 18.05 -1.52 6.10
C GLN A 287 17.87 -1.25 7.58
N ALA A 288 16.64 -1.29 8.06
CA ALA A 288 16.31 -0.94 9.43
C ALA A 288 15.10 -1.73 9.90
N THR A 289 14.97 -1.90 11.22
CA THR A 289 13.82 -2.60 11.82
C THR A 289 13.31 -1.79 13.00
N GLY A 290 12.06 -1.35 12.90
CA GLY A 290 11.33 -0.72 14.00
C GLY A 290 10.60 -1.76 14.85
N ASN A 291 10.35 -1.42 16.12
CA ASN A 291 9.64 -2.26 17.09
C ASN A 291 8.45 -1.49 17.65
N LEU A 292 7.29 -2.11 17.82
CA LEU A 292 6.15 -1.47 18.49
C LEU A 292 6.27 -1.65 20.01
N THR A 293 6.41 -0.55 20.75
CA THR A 293 6.87 -0.54 22.15
C THR A 293 5.77 -0.42 23.22
N GLY A 294 4.52 -0.14 22.86
CA GLY A 294 3.41 0.15 23.80
C GLY A 294 2.98 -1.00 24.75
N GLY A 295 3.71 -2.11 24.78
CA GLY A 295 3.38 -3.32 25.52
C GLY A 295 2.23 -4.09 24.87
N PRO A 296 2.28 -5.43 24.81
CA PRO A 296 1.22 -6.18 24.14
C PRO A 296 -0.09 -6.07 24.92
N THR A 297 -1.14 -5.55 24.30
CA THR A 297 -2.51 -5.75 24.78
C THR A 297 -2.89 -7.22 24.55
N PRO A 298 -3.25 -8.00 25.58
CA PRO A 298 -3.57 -9.41 25.42
C PRO A 298 -4.64 -9.65 24.35
N GLY A 299 -4.34 -10.54 23.39
CA GLY A 299 -5.25 -10.87 22.28
C GLY A 299 -5.18 -9.93 21.08
N ALA A 300 -4.44 -8.82 21.14
CA ALA A 300 -4.22 -7.95 19.98
C ALA A 300 -3.15 -8.53 19.05
N PRO A 301 -3.30 -8.40 17.71
CA PRO A 301 -2.18 -8.60 16.78
C PRO A 301 -1.07 -7.57 17.06
N GLY A 302 0.19 -7.97 16.89
CA GLY A 302 1.33 -7.08 17.14
C GLY A 302 1.31 -5.80 16.29
N THR A 303 1.16 -5.95 14.96
CA THR A 303 0.94 -4.86 13.99
C THR A 303 -0.37 -5.14 13.26
N ARG A 304 -1.22 -4.13 13.08
CA ARG A 304 -2.57 -4.29 12.50
C ARG A 304 -2.71 -3.62 11.14
N ALA A 305 -2.03 -2.51 10.90
CA ALA A 305 -2.03 -1.80 9.63
C ALA A 305 -0.73 -1.00 9.44
N ILE A 306 -0.42 -0.66 8.19
CA ILE A 306 0.68 0.23 7.80
C ILE A 306 0.14 1.09 6.66
N ASP A 307 0.30 2.40 6.74
CA ASP A 307 -0.21 3.32 5.72
C ASP A 307 0.73 4.50 5.48
N TRP A 308 0.61 5.10 4.31
CA TRP A 308 1.45 6.19 3.81
C TRP A 308 0.62 7.45 3.56
N LEU A 309 1.14 8.62 3.94
CA LEU A 309 0.46 9.90 3.78
C LEU A 309 1.47 11.06 3.91
N ASP A 310 1.10 12.25 3.45
CA ASP A 310 1.80 13.50 3.79
C ASP A 310 1.09 14.16 4.99
N LEU A 311 1.37 13.67 6.20
CA LEU A 311 0.75 14.16 7.45
C LEU A 311 1.22 15.56 7.78
N ASP A 312 2.47 15.82 7.42
CA ASP A 312 3.22 16.96 7.90
C ASP A 312 3.17 18.16 6.92
N GLY A 313 2.78 17.92 5.67
CA GLY A 313 2.57 18.91 4.64
C GLY A 313 3.84 19.29 3.87
N ASP A 314 4.93 18.55 4.02
CA ASP A 314 6.20 18.76 3.33
C ASP A 314 6.24 18.15 1.91
N HIS A 315 5.12 17.59 1.45
CA HIS A 315 4.96 16.91 0.16
C HIS A 315 5.76 15.61 0.03
N LEU A 316 6.14 15.00 1.16
CA LEU A 316 6.88 13.75 1.19
C LEU A 316 6.03 12.69 1.87
N LEU A 317 6.35 11.42 1.60
CA LEU A 317 5.61 10.32 2.21
C LEU A 317 6.08 10.10 3.65
N ASP A 318 5.17 10.33 4.58
CA ASP A 318 5.24 9.89 5.96
C ASP A 318 4.68 8.47 6.09
N LEU A 319 5.17 7.76 7.11
CA LEU A 319 4.76 6.40 7.42
C LEU A 319 4.01 6.36 8.75
N ALA A 320 2.81 5.78 8.74
CA ALA A 320 2.07 5.43 9.96
C ALA A 320 2.03 3.91 10.14
N VAL A 321 2.53 3.42 11.28
CA VAL A 321 2.52 2.00 11.66
C VAL A 321 1.60 1.81 12.85
N PHE A 322 0.55 1.01 12.68
CA PHE A 322 -0.47 0.75 13.69
C PHE A 322 -0.25 -0.64 14.32
N GLY A 323 -0.13 -0.72 15.65
CA GLY A 323 -0.07 -2.01 16.34
C GLY A 323 -0.08 -1.87 17.86
N ALA A 324 0.89 -2.41 18.59
CA ALA A 324 0.97 -2.22 20.06
C ALA A 324 1.16 -0.74 20.47
N SER A 325 1.61 0.10 19.54
CA SER A 325 1.61 1.56 19.58
C SER A 325 1.26 2.08 18.18
N LEU A 326 0.85 3.33 18.04
CA LEU A 326 0.82 4.03 16.76
C LEU A 326 2.12 4.82 16.62
N ARG A 327 2.90 4.49 15.59
CA ARG A 327 4.16 5.17 15.28
C ARG A 327 4.04 5.95 13.99
N ILE A 328 4.48 7.20 14.01
CA ILE A 328 4.42 8.11 12.87
C ILE A 328 5.84 8.57 12.58
N HIS A 329 6.30 8.36 11.35
CA HIS A 329 7.61 8.74 10.86
C HIS A 329 7.46 9.87 9.85
N THR A 330 7.93 11.05 10.21
CA THR A 330 7.92 12.27 9.40
C THR A 330 9.35 12.77 9.27
N SER A 331 10.03 12.53 8.16
CA SER A 331 11.43 12.94 7.99
C SER A 331 11.67 13.52 6.61
N PRO A 332 12.30 14.70 6.50
CA PRO A 332 12.70 15.30 5.23
C PRO A 332 13.94 14.64 4.60
N ASP A 333 14.45 13.55 5.19
CA ASP A 333 15.53 12.75 4.63
C ASP A 333 15.05 11.28 4.55
N VAL A 334 15.87 10.34 5.02
CA VAL A 334 15.53 8.92 5.07
C VAL A 334 14.64 8.63 6.27
N LEU A 335 13.52 7.93 6.08
CA LEU A 335 12.72 7.44 7.20
C LEU A 335 13.54 6.45 8.06
N ARG A 336 13.63 6.75 9.36
CA ARG A 336 14.37 5.94 10.34
C ARG A 336 13.41 5.09 11.17
N ASP A 337 13.94 4.09 11.85
CA ASP A 337 13.20 3.23 12.78
C ASP A 337 12.72 3.95 14.05
N THR A 338 13.31 5.10 14.37
CA THR A 338 12.85 6.00 15.43
C THR A 338 11.70 6.86 14.91
N PRO A 339 10.49 6.76 15.48
CA PRO A 339 9.35 7.57 15.06
C PRO A 339 9.46 9.01 15.58
N ASN A 340 8.85 9.95 14.87
CA ASN A 340 8.71 11.34 15.29
C ASN A 340 7.60 11.50 16.33
N HIS A 341 6.54 10.70 16.19
CA HIS A 341 5.45 10.62 17.16
C HIS A 341 5.12 9.18 17.49
N GLU A 342 4.88 8.91 18.77
CA GLU A 342 4.37 7.63 19.27
C GLU A 342 3.14 7.91 20.12
N LEU A 343 2.04 7.19 19.86
CA LEU A 343 0.83 7.18 20.67
C LEU A 343 0.62 5.76 21.21
N ASP A 344 0.53 5.62 22.52
CA ASP A 344 0.45 4.31 23.20
C ASP A 344 -0.71 4.20 24.21
N CYS A 345 -1.55 5.24 24.33
CA CYS A 345 -2.73 5.28 25.20
C CYS A 345 -4.12 5.25 24.53
N ASP A 346 -5.14 4.78 25.25
CA ASP A 346 -6.54 5.10 24.96
C ASP A 346 -7.10 6.09 26.01
N PRO A 347 -7.51 7.32 25.60
CA PRO A 347 -7.47 7.87 24.24
C PRO A 347 -6.03 8.12 23.74
N PRO A 348 -5.79 8.06 22.41
CA PRO A 348 -4.47 8.27 21.82
C PRO A 348 -3.89 9.63 22.21
N SER A 349 -2.67 9.62 22.75
CA SER A 349 -1.98 10.83 23.18
C SER A 349 -0.47 10.66 23.05
N THR A 350 0.23 11.75 22.71
CA THR A 350 1.70 11.85 22.74
C THR A 350 2.21 12.41 24.07
N ALA A 351 1.31 12.89 24.94
CA ALA A 351 1.69 13.71 26.09
C ALA A 351 2.39 12.90 27.20
N ARG A 352 2.11 11.59 27.31
CA ARG A 352 2.58 10.73 28.40
C ARG A 352 2.63 9.26 27.94
N PRO A 353 3.64 8.47 28.36
CA PRO A 353 3.66 7.03 28.11
C PRO A 353 2.56 6.32 28.89
N CYS A 354 1.97 5.28 28.31
CA CYS A 354 0.87 4.51 28.91
C CYS A 354 1.28 3.52 30.00
N MET A 355 2.34 3.87 30.73
CA MET A 355 2.94 3.04 31.75
C MET A 355 3.23 3.88 33.00
N ALA A 356 2.24 3.97 33.89
CA ALA A 356 2.50 4.12 35.31
C ALA A 356 1.24 3.76 36.10
N GLU A 357 1.44 3.03 37.20
CA GLU A 357 0.47 2.57 38.21
C GLU A 357 -0.31 3.71 38.91
N ALA A 358 -0.38 4.90 38.32
CA ALA A 358 -0.83 6.15 38.95
C ALA A 358 -2.11 6.75 38.33
N GLU A 359 -2.56 6.32 37.15
CA GLU A 359 -3.73 6.88 36.47
C GLU A 359 -4.70 5.74 36.05
N PRO A 360 -5.82 5.53 36.77
CA PRO A 360 -6.76 4.45 36.49
C PRO A 360 -7.53 4.60 35.16
N ASP A 361 -7.42 5.76 34.49
CA ASP A 361 -8.22 6.11 33.31
C ASP A 361 -7.49 5.89 31.97
N LEU A 362 -6.22 5.47 31.98
CA LEU A 362 -5.45 5.19 30.76
C LEU A 362 -5.22 3.68 30.61
N GLU A 363 -5.85 3.10 29.59
CA GLU A 363 -5.67 1.70 29.24
C GLU A 363 -4.65 1.54 28.11
N ARG A 364 -3.82 0.50 28.20
CA ARG A 364 -2.95 0.11 27.07
C ARG A 364 -3.82 -0.35 25.91
N ALA A 365 -3.65 0.29 24.77
CA ALA A 365 -4.40 -0.04 23.57
C ALA A 365 -3.50 -0.54 22.45
N SER A 366 -4.09 -1.36 21.59
CA SER A 366 -3.52 -1.69 20.29
C SER A 366 -4.29 -0.98 19.16
N TYR A 367 -3.55 -0.40 18.24
CA TYR A 367 -4.06 0.44 17.17
C TYR A 367 -4.16 -0.34 15.86
N GLY A 368 -5.28 -0.14 15.15
CA GLY A 368 -5.40 -0.33 13.71
C GLY A 368 -5.84 0.99 13.08
N GLY A 369 -5.80 1.13 11.77
CA GLY A 369 -6.25 2.39 11.16
C GLY A 369 -5.94 2.48 9.68
N ALA A 370 -6.15 3.68 9.15
CA ALA A 370 -5.84 4.06 7.78
C ALA A 370 -5.51 5.56 7.71
N ALA A 371 -4.79 5.94 6.68
CA ALA A 371 -4.60 7.32 6.27
C ALA A 371 -5.88 7.88 5.65
N LEU A 372 -6.12 9.17 5.91
CA LEU A 372 -7.16 10.01 5.33
C LEU A 372 -6.46 11.26 4.75
N PRO A 373 -5.81 11.15 3.58
CA PRO A 373 -5.19 12.28 2.91
C PRO A 373 -6.29 13.17 2.32
N THR A 374 -6.25 14.47 2.59
CA THR A 374 -7.13 15.41 1.91
C THR A 374 -6.30 16.47 1.20
N VAL A 375 -6.88 17.12 0.18
CA VAL A 375 -6.21 18.23 -0.52
C VAL A 375 -5.70 19.31 0.44
N ASP A 376 -6.44 19.57 1.51
CA ASP A 376 -6.11 20.59 2.52
C ASP A 376 -5.16 20.10 3.64
N GLY A 377 -4.80 18.81 3.64
CA GLY A 377 -3.90 18.20 4.62
C GLY A 377 -4.29 16.77 4.94
N ALA A 378 -3.37 15.97 5.47
CA ALA A 378 -3.67 14.58 5.82
C ALA A 378 -4.00 14.39 7.30
N SER A 379 -4.71 13.31 7.58
CA SER A 379 -5.03 12.85 8.93
C SER A 379 -5.01 11.33 8.98
N LEU A 380 -5.02 10.76 10.18
CA LEU A 380 -5.13 9.32 10.40
C LEU A 380 -6.48 9.03 11.04
N VAL A 381 -7.11 7.93 10.64
CA VAL A 381 -8.26 7.34 11.33
C VAL A 381 -7.76 6.15 12.13
N ILE A 382 -7.94 6.21 13.45
CA ILE A 382 -7.35 5.29 14.41
C ILE A 382 -8.47 4.50 15.07
N SER A 383 -8.39 3.18 15.00
CA SER A 383 -9.15 2.25 15.83
C SER A 383 -8.31 1.73 16.97
N VAL A 384 -8.91 1.58 18.15
CA VAL A 384 -8.26 1.01 19.34
C VAL A 384 -8.77 -0.40 19.62
N PHE A 385 -8.02 -1.17 20.39
CA PHE A 385 -8.37 -2.49 20.91
C PHE A 385 -7.92 -2.57 22.38
N PRO A 386 -8.74 -3.13 23.30
CA PRO A 386 -9.96 -3.90 23.06
C PRO A 386 -11.24 -3.03 22.97
N GLY A 387 -11.14 -1.70 23.00
CA GLY A 387 -12.30 -0.83 22.86
C GLY A 387 -12.92 -0.87 21.46
N ARG A 388 -14.21 -0.53 21.34
CA ARG A 388 -14.84 -0.12 20.07
C ARG A 388 -14.85 1.41 20.02
N ARG A 389 -13.69 2.03 19.78
CA ARG A 389 -13.56 3.49 19.65
C ARG A 389 -12.77 3.83 18.39
N LEU A 390 -13.12 4.98 17.79
CA LEU A 390 -12.41 5.56 16.66
C LEU A 390 -11.96 6.97 17.01
N TYR A 391 -10.80 7.35 16.48
CA TYR A 391 -10.23 8.68 16.63
C TYR A 391 -9.74 9.18 15.28
N ARG A 392 -9.67 10.50 15.14
CA ARG A 392 -9.00 11.19 14.05
C ARG A 392 -7.79 11.90 14.60
N ALA A 393 -6.61 11.58 14.10
CA ALA A 393 -5.37 12.27 14.43
C ALA A 393 -4.92 13.17 13.29
N ARG A 394 -4.52 14.40 13.60
CA ARG A 394 -4.02 15.38 12.63
C ARG A 394 -2.84 16.16 13.22
N ARG A 395 -1.94 16.63 12.35
CA ARG A 395 -0.87 17.54 12.77
C ARG A 395 -1.46 18.82 13.35
N SER A 396 -0.91 19.27 14.47
CA SER A 396 -1.25 20.52 15.14
C SER A 396 0.02 21.16 15.68
N GLY A 397 0.61 22.06 14.89
CA GLY A 397 1.96 22.58 15.15
C GLY A 397 3.00 21.45 15.08
N ASP A 398 3.82 21.34 16.12
CA ASP A 398 4.84 20.27 16.24
C ASP A 398 4.29 18.97 16.85
N GLY A 399 2.99 18.90 17.14
CA GLY A 399 2.35 17.77 17.79
C GLY A 399 1.24 17.13 16.97
N ILE A 400 0.64 16.09 17.56
CA ILE A 400 -0.54 15.41 17.02
C ILE A 400 -1.74 15.75 17.91
N SER A 401 -2.78 16.30 17.30
CA SER A 401 -4.09 16.46 17.94
C SER A 401 -4.97 15.26 17.61
N VAL A 402 -5.72 14.77 18.59
CA VAL A 402 -6.56 13.57 18.47
C VAL A 402 -7.97 13.92 18.90
N ASP A 403 -8.91 13.72 17.98
CA ASP A 403 -10.34 14.00 18.18
C ASP A 403 -11.14 12.68 18.08
N PRO A 404 -12.13 12.41 18.95
CA PRO A 404 -12.93 11.19 18.86
C PRO A 404 -13.88 11.20 17.66
N LEU A 405 -14.04 10.04 17.00
CA LEU A 405 -15.04 9.78 15.98
C LEU A 405 -16.13 8.87 16.57
N ARG A 406 -17.40 9.27 16.44
CA ARG A 406 -18.54 8.59 17.07
C ARG A 406 -19.12 7.50 16.18
N LEU A 407 -19.26 6.29 16.70
CA LEU A 407 -19.92 5.16 16.04
C LEU A 407 -21.43 5.14 16.33
N PRO A 408 -22.25 4.49 15.48
CA PRO A 408 -23.68 4.34 15.74
C PRO A 408 -23.88 3.36 16.89
N GLY A 409 -24.83 3.69 17.77
CA GLY A 409 -25.01 2.97 19.03
C GLY A 409 -24.10 3.49 20.15
N ASP A 410 -23.23 4.46 19.87
CA ASP A 410 -22.57 5.29 20.87
C ASP A 410 -23.56 6.32 21.44
N ALA A 411 -24.73 5.83 21.87
CA ALA A 411 -25.45 6.54 22.91
C ALA A 411 -24.53 6.50 24.13
N CYS A 412 -23.71 7.53 24.29
CA CYS A 412 -23.28 7.87 25.63
C CYS A 412 -24.56 7.85 26.47
N ASN A 413 -24.60 7.07 27.53
CA ASN A 413 -25.57 7.26 28.60
C ASN A 413 -25.29 8.59 29.33
N CYS A 414 -25.08 9.67 28.59
CA CYS A 414 -25.22 11.05 29.03
C CYS A 414 -26.70 11.44 29.21
N ALA A 415 -27.60 10.45 29.28
CA ALA A 415 -28.98 10.68 29.64
C ALA A 415 -29.03 11.18 31.09
N ALA A 416 -29.25 12.50 31.22
CA ALA A 416 -29.84 13.20 32.37
C ALA A 416 -28.98 13.56 33.61
N THR A 417 -27.70 13.17 33.74
CA THR A 417 -26.89 13.57 34.92
C THR A 417 -25.65 14.44 34.65
N CYS A 418 -25.30 14.71 33.39
CA CYS A 418 -24.18 15.61 33.05
C CYS A 418 -24.54 17.12 33.07
N THR A 419 -25.49 17.55 33.91
CA THR A 419 -25.83 18.98 34.06
C THR A 419 -24.91 19.74 35.00
N ASN A 420 -24.02 19.07 35.74
CA ASN A 420 -23.04 19.72 36.61
C ASN A 420 -21.67 19.04 36.50
N CYS A 421 -20.83 19.52 35.61
CA CYS A 421 -19.39 19.27 35.64
C CYS A 421 -18.70 20.56 36.12
N PRO A 422 -18.38 20.71 37.43
CA PRO A 422 -17.57 21.81 37.90
C PRO A 422 -16.16 21.64 37.31
N GLY A 423 -15.75 22.56 36.43
CA GLY A 423 -14.40 22.58 35.83
C GLY A 423 -14.31 22.21 34.35
N GLY A 424 -15.41 21.99 33.63
CA GLY A 424 -15.41 21.90 32.16
C GLY A 424 -14.92 20.58 31.54
N ASN A 425 -14.41 19.63 32.33
CA ASN A 425 -13.98 18.33 31.83
C ASN A 425 -15.13 17.30 31.91
N CYS A 426 -15.97 17.25 30.89
CA CYS A 426 -16.91 16.13 30.71
C CYS A 426 -16.18 14.97 30.02
N SER A 427 -15.58 14.04 30.78
CA SER A 427 -15.15 12.77 30.18
C SER A 427 -16.39 11.88 30.03
N CYS A 428 -16.76 11.58 28.79
CA CYS A 428 -17.83 10.63 28.50
C CYS A 428 -17.18 9.24 28.43
N THR A 429 -17.24 8.47 29.51
CA THR A 429 -16.73 7.10 29.49
C THR A 429 -17.70 6.22 28.71
N TYR A 430 -17.33 5.89 27.46
CA TYR A 430 -18.04 4.91 26.66
C TYR A 430 -17.76 3.50 27.21
N ASP A 431 -18.76 2.91 27.87
CA ASP A 431 -18.76 1.50 28.27
C ASP A 431 -19.62 0.70 27.30
N CYS A 432 -18.97 0.08 26.31
CA CYS A 432 -19.56 -1.01 25.56
C CYS A 432 -18.64 -2.24 25.59
N SER A 433 -18.47 -2.81 26.78
CA SER A 433 -17.73 -4.06 26.99
C SER A 433 -18.22 -5.26 26.14
N SER A 434 -19.43 -5.20 25.57
CA SER A 434 -19.99 -6.24 24.70
C SER A 434 -19.90 -5.95 23.19
N CYS A 435 -19.44 -4.75 22.83
CA CYS A 435 -19.30 -4.34 21.43
C CYS A 435 -18.12 -5.06 20.76
N ALA A 436 -18.29 -5.41 19.48
CA ALA A 436 -17.19 -5.92 18.67
C ALA A 436 -16.19 -4.81 18.38
N THR A 437 -14.89 -5.07 18.57
CA THR A 437 -13.82 -4.11 18.31
C THR A 437 -13.72 -3.77 16.83
N ILE A 438 -13.35 -2.54 16.49
CA ILE A 438 -13.05 -2.22 15.08
C ILE A 438 -11.73 -2.90 14.71
N ALA A 439 -11.82 -3.85 13.78
CA ALA A 439 -10.72 -4.72 13.36
C ALA A 439 -9.88 -4.10 12.25
N ALA A 440 -10.51 -3.37 11.32
CA ALA A 440 -9.86 -2.67 10.22
C ALA A 440 -10.59 -1.36 9.89
N VAL A 441 -9.85 -0.42 9.30
CA VAL A 441 -10.37 0.83 8.75
C VAL A 441 -9.90 0.93 7.30
N VAL A 442 -10.76 1.40 6.42
CA VAL A 442 -10.48 1.68 5.01
C VAL A 442 -10.98 3.08 4.70
N VAL A 443 -10.27 3.79 3.83
CA VAL A 443 -10.63 5.13 3.38
C VAL A 443 -10.73 5.17 1.86
N ARG A 444 -11.91 5.52 1.34
CA ARG A 444 -12.26 5.64 -0.09
C ARG A 444 -13.45 6.57 -0.26
N ASP A 445 -13.55 7.27 -1.39
CA ASP A 445 -14.79 7.92 -1.82
C ASP A 445 -15.81 6.84 -2.25
N LEU A 446 -16.92 6.70 -1.52
CA LEU A 446 -17.97 5.71 -1.79
C LEU A 446 -19.12 6.29 -2.60
N ASP A 447 -19.45 7.57 -2.41
CA ASP A 447 -20.65 8.18 -2.98
C ASP A 447 -20.37 9.08 -4.20
N GLY A 448 -19.10 9.22 -4.57
CA GLY A 448 -18.63 9.96 -5.73
C GLY A 448 -18.75 11.46 -5.55
N ASP A 449 -18.72 11.95 -4.31
CA ASP A 449 -18.75 13.38 -3.96
C ASP A 449 -17.35 14.02 -3.91
N GLN A 450 -16.30 13.27 -4.23
CA GLN A 450 -14.89 13.71 -4.26
C GLN A 450 -14.36 14.04 -2.88
N ARG A 451 -14.89 13.40 -1.86
CA ARG A 451 -14.36 13.47 -0.51
C ARG A 451 -14.24 12.06 0.01
N LEU A 452 -13.11 11.79 0.65
CA LEU A 452 -12.86 10.44 1.13
C LEU A 452 -13.75 10.11 2.33
N ASP A 453 -14.47 8.99 2.22
CA ASP A 453 -15.29 8.42 3.30
C ASP A 453 -14.49 7.42 4.12
N ILE A 454 -15.01 7.11 5.31
CA ILE A 454 -14.40 6.14 6.23
C ILE A 454 -15.28 4.89 6.28
N VAL A 455 -14.65 3.73 6.09
CA VAL A 455 -15.25 2.41 6.27
C VAL A 455 -14.59 1.74 7.46
N ALA A 456 -15.35 1.46 8.50
CA ALA A 456 -14.88 0.70 9.66
C ALA A 456 -15.47 -0.72 9.66
N ILE A 457 -14.61 -1.73 9.85
CA ILE A 457 -15.00 -3.15 9.85
C ILE A 457 -14.72 -3.70 11.24
N ASP A 458 -15.73 -4.23 11.93
CA ASP A 458 -15.55 -4.80 13.25
C ASP A 458 -15.15 -6.29 13.26
N ALA A 459 -14.83 -6.81 14.44
CA ALA A 459 -14.42 -8.20 14.64
C ALA A 459 -15.52 -9.24 14.34
N ARG A 460 -16.74 -8.80 14.02
CA ARG A 460 -17.86 -9.65 13.55
C ARG A 460 -18.17 -9.43 12.06
N LEU A 461 -17.31 -8.69 11.33
CA LEU A 461 -17.50 -8.25 9.94
C LEU A 461 -18.69 -7.30 9.74
N GLN A 462 -19.20 -6.65 10.79
CA GLN A 462 -20.14 -5.56 10.58
C GLN A 462 -19.38 -4.36 9.99
N ILE A 463 -19.98 -3.74 8.98
CA ILE A 463 -19.40 -2.60 8.28
C ILE A 463 -20.17 -1.34 8.67
N TYR A 464 -19.43 -0.30 9.04
CA TYR A 464 -19.92 1.03 9.34
C TYR A 464 -19.32 2.00 8.34
N THR A 465 -20.08 3.00 7.90
CA THR A 465 -19.57 4.06 7.03
C THR A 465 -19.75 5.40 7.68
N ALA A 466 -18.82 6.31 7.43
CA ALA A 466 -18.93 7.71 7.77
C ALA A 466 -18.62 8.53 6.54
N PHE A 467 -19.66 9.19 6.00
CA PHE A 467 -19.49 10.00 4.81
C PHE A 467 -18.88 11.36 5.14
N ALA A 468 -17.99 11.85 4.30
CA ALA A 468 -17.34 13.14 4.50
C ALA A 468 -18.35 14.31 4.48
N ARG A 469 -19.37 14.25 3.61
CA ARG A 469 -20.48 15.22 3.57
C ARG A 469 -21.28 15.31 4.87
N ASP A 470 -21.30 14.22 5.64
CA ASP A 470 -22.00 14.13 6.92
C ASP A 470 -21.06 14.37 8.11
N ASN A 471 -19.95 15.08 7.88
CA ASN A 471 -18.89 15.36 8.86
C ASN A 471 -18.37 14.10 9.55
N TYR A 472 -18.28 13.00 8.82
CA TYR A 472 -17.85 11.71 9.34
C TYR A 472 -18.70 11.21 10.52
N ALA A 473 -20.00 11.53 10.54
CA ALA A 473 -20.94 10.85 11.40
C ALA A 473 -21.13 9.42 10.89
N PHE A 474 -20.82 8.42 11.73
CA PHE A 474 -20.99 7.04 11.31
C PHE A 474 -22.47 6.64 11.29
N GLY A 475 -22.87 5.97 10.21
CA GLY A 475 -24.09 5.20 10.08
C GLY A 475 -23.78 3.70 10.04
N ALA A 476 -24.67 2.88 10.59
CA ALA A 476 -24.62 1.45 10.35
C ALA A 476 -25.19 1.19 8.95
N VAL A 477 -24.40 0.58 8.08
CA VAL A 477 -24.89 0.16 6.76
C VAL A 477 -25.38 -1.28 6.89
N PRO A 478 -26.58 -1.61 6.36
CA PRO A 478 -27.02 -3.00 6.28
C PRO A 478 -25.99 -3.85 5.52
N THR A 479 -25.35 -4.79 6.22
CA THR A 479 -24.53 -5.83 5.60
C THR A 479 -25.33 -7.12 5.50
N ILE A 480 -25.31 -7.76 4.33
CA ILE A 480 -25.90 -9.09 4.16
C ILE A 480 -24.81 -10.11 4.49
N ILE A 481 -24.53 -10.31 5.78
CA ILE A 481 -23.72 -11.46 6.21
C ILE A 481 -24.70 -12.53 6.70
N PRO A 482 -24.77 -13.71 6.06
CA PRO A 482 -25.84 -14.68 6.31
C PRO A 482 -25.95 -15.15 7.77
N THR A 483 -24.89 -15.06 8.57
CA THR A 483 -24.94 -15.31 10.02
C THR A 483 -23.69 -14.74 10.70
N PRO A 484 -23.81 -13.89 11.74
CA PRO A 484 -22.66 -13.50 12.54
C PRO A 484 -22.04 -14.73 13.21
N ALA A 485 -20.74 -14.95 13.03
CA ALA A 485 -20.05 -16.02 13.74
C ALA A 485 -19.97 -15.72 15.25
N THR A 486 -20.04 -16.76 16.07
CA THR A 486 -20.03 -16.64 17.54
C THR A 486 -18.67 -16.27 18.12
N GLN A 487 -17.57 -16.62 17.45
CA GLN A 487 -16.21 -16.24 17.84
C GLN A 487 -15.79 -14.95 17.13
N PRO A 488 -15.11 -13.99 17.78
CA PRO A 488 -14.61 -12.80 17.11
C PRO A 488 -13.44 -13.11 16.16
N LEU A 489 -13.20 -12.21 15.19
CA LEU A 489 -12.00 -12.21 14.38
C LEU A 489 -10.80 -11.72 15.21
N ASN A 490 -9.67 -12.39 15.05
CA ASN A 490 -8.44 -12.04 15.74
C ASN A 490 -7.49 -11.25 14.85
N VAL A 491 -7.55 -11.47 13.53
CA VAL A 491 -6.74 -10.74 12.53
C VAL A 491 -7.63 -10.39 11.35
N VAL A 492 -7.54 -9.16 10.86
CA VAL A 492 -8.20 -8.69 9.66
C VAL A 492 -7.19 -7.90 8.85
N ASN A 493 -6.84 -8.41 7.68
CA ASN A 493 -6.05 -7.69 6.69
C ASN A 493 -6.98 -7.30 5.54
N VAL A 494 -6.84 -6.06 5.09
CA VAL A 494 -7.62 -5.50 3.99
C VAL A 494 -6.69 -5.11 2.86
N SER A 495 -7.15 -5.29 1.63
CA SER A 495 -6.54 -4.77 0.41
C SER A 495 -7.64 -4.11 -0.41
N VAL A 496 -7.37 -2.92 -0.92
CA VAL A 496 -8.41 -2.08 -1.50
C VAL A 496 -7.96 -1.61 -2.88
N SER A 497 -8.86 -1.65 -3.84
CA SER A 497 -8.64 -1.10 -5.17
C SER A 497 -9.95 -0.62 -5.76
N GLY A 498 -9.88 0.10 -6.87
CA GLY A 498 -11.04 0.60 -7.58
C GLY A 498 -10.84 0.60 -9.09
N ALA A 499 -11.95 0.60 -9.83
CA ALA A 499 -12.06 0.87 -11.25
C ALA A 499 -12.81 2.19 -11.47
N PRO A 500 -12.54 2.93 -12.56
CA PRO A 500 -13.35 4.10 -12.90
C PRO A 500 -14.77 3.64 -13.20
N LEU A 501 -15.76 4.29 -12.60
CA LEU A 501 -17.16 4.13 -12.96
C LEU A 501 -17.47 4.95 -14.22
N PRO A 502 -18.30 4.42 -15.14
CA PRO A 502 -18.67 5.09 -16.38
C PRO A 502 -19.52 6.34 -16.19
#